data_AF-M1ZN48-F1
#
_entry.id   AF-M1ZN48-F1
#
_cell.length_a   1.000
_cell.length_b   1.000
_cell.length_c   1.000
_cell.angle_alpha   90.00
_cell.angle_beta   90.00
_cell.angle_gamma   90.00
#
_symmetry.space_group_name_H-M   'P 1'
#
loop_
_entity.id
_entity.type
_entity.pdbx_description
1 polymer ?
#
loop_
_entity_poly.entity_id
_entity_poly.type
_entity_poly.pdbx_seq_one_letter_code
_entity_poly.pdbx_strand_id
1 'polypeptide(L)'
;MKISNIKEITLFEHHFWLQILGDHSRFILNSLSPKEKSFIEEANRFKNLFDNLLKKSKQSLSEEELFALNNHAYNVAMKIREFKLDIIDRQIT
;
A
#
# COMPACT_ATOMS: atom_id res chain seq x y z
N MET A 1 3.48 -29.37 -14.45
CA MET A 1 3.67 -28.03 -13.85
C MET A 1 2.29 -27.52 -13.49
N LYS A 2 1.90 -27.52 -12.21
CA LYS A 2 0.60 -27.00 -11.79
C LYS A 2 0.58 -25.52 -12.15
N ILE A 3 -0.37 -25.10 -12.98
CA ILE A 3 -0.72 -23.69 -13.10
C ILE A 3 -1.12 -23.30 -11.68
N SER A 4 -0.24 -22.58 -10.98
CA SER A 4 -0.62 -21.95 -9.73
C SER A 4 -1.80 -21.04 -10.07
N ASN A 5 -2.91 -21.22 -9.36
CA ASN A 5 -4.15 -20.53 -9.66
C ASN A 5 -3.86 -19.02 -9.63
N ILE A 6 -4.17 -18.29 -10.70
CA ILE A 6 -3.93 -16.83 -10.80
C ILE A 6 -4.47 -16.11 -9.56
N LYS A 7 -5.59 -16.59 -9.02
CA LYS A 7 -6.18 -16.11 -7.76
C LYS A 7 -5.25 -16.29 -6.55
N GLU A 8 -4.63 -17.46 -6.41
CA GLU A 8 -3.69 -17.75 -5.31
C GLU A 8 -2.45 -16.86 -5.40
N ILE A 9 -1.86 -16.70 -6.60
CA ILE A 9 -0.71 -15.82 -6.82
C ILE A 9 -1.08 -14.37 -6.47
N THR A 10 -2.23 -13.90 -6.98
CA THR A 10 -2.69 -12.53 -6.74
C THR A 10 -2.87 -12.25 -5.25
N LEU A 11 -3.50 -13.17 -4.53
CA LEU A 11 -3.70 -13.04 -3.09
C LEU A 11 -2.37 -13.10 -2.31
N PHE A 12 -1.45 -14.00 -2.70
CA PHE A 12 -0.12 -14.07 -2.11
C PHE A 12 0.63 -12.74 -2.25
N GLU A 13 0.66 -12.17 -3.46
CA GLU A 13 1.30 -10.88 -3.72
C GLU A 13 0.64 -9.75 -2.94
N HIS A 14 -0.70 -9.74 -2.84
CA HIS A 14 -1.40 -8.75 -2.02
C HIS A 14 -1.06 -8.88 -0.53
N HIS A 15 -1.04 -10.09 0.03
CA HIS A 15 -0.71 -10.29 1.45
C HIS A 15 0.70 -9.79 1.76
N PHE A 16 1.64 -10.05 0.86
CA PHE A 16 3.02 -9.61 0.99
C PHE A 16 3.15 -8.09 0.84
N TRP A 17 2.78 -7.54 -0.32
CA TRP A 17 3.08 -6.15 -0.65
C TRP A 17 2.22 -5.14 0.11
N LEU A 18 0.96 -5.45 0.42
CA LEU A 18 0.11 -4.53 1.18
C LEU A 18 0.63 -4.38 2.62
N GLN A 19 1.16 -5.45 3.22
CA GLN A 19 1.85 -5.36 4.52
C GLN A 19 3.09 -4.48 4.41
N ILE A 20 3.98 -4.76 3.44
CA ILE A 20 5.23 -4.00 3.25
C ILE A 20 4.98 -2.51 2.99
N LEU A 21 3.98 -2.16 2.18
CA LEU A 21 3.64 -0.77 1.89
C LEU A 21 2.95 -0.07 3.08
N GLY A 22 2.18 -0.81 3.89
CA GLY A 22 1.70 -0.33 5.18
C GLY A 22 2.86 -0.02 6.13
N ASP A 23 3.86 -0.89 6.21
CA ASP A 23 5.03 -0.71 7.06
C ASP A 23 5.92 0.44 6.58
N HIS A 24 6.13 0.60 5.28
CA HIS A 24 6.77 1.80 4.73
C HIS A 24 6.03 3.08 5.14
N SER A 25 4.69 3.07 5.13
CA SER A 25 3.90 4.24 5.56
C SER A 25 4.13 4.56 7.04
N ARG A 26 4.26 3.53 7.89
CA ARG A 26 4.60 3.68 9.32
C ARG A 26 6.02 4.19 9.52
N PHE A 27 6.99 3.67 8.77
CA PHE A 27 8.38 4.10 8.86
C PHE A 27 8.53 5.56 8.45
N ILE A 28 7.90 5.98 7.35
CA ILE A 28 7.86 7.38 6.93
C ILE A 28 7.23 8.22 8.04
N LEU A 29 6.03 7.86 8.50
CA LEU A 29 5.32 8.58 9.56
C LEU A 29 6.18 8.79 10.81
N ASN A 30 6.87 7.75 11.27
CA ASN A 30 7.69 7.79 12.47
C ASN A 30 9.03 8.53 12.28
N SER A 31 9.45 8.76 11.02
CA SER A 31 10.68 9.50 10.70
C SER A 31 10.45 11.00 10.52
N LEU A 32 9.21 11.44 10.32
CA LEU A 32 8.87 12.84 10.07
C LEU A 32 8.96 13.69 11.35
N SER A 33 9.41 14.93 11.20
CA SER A 33 9.38 15.91 12.28
C SER A 33 7.94 16.27 12.64
N PRO A 34 7.58 16.50 13.93
CA PRO A 34 6.23 16.91 14.32
C PRO A 34 5.72 18.19 13.63
N LYS A 35 6.61 18.98 13.02
CA LYS A 35 6.26 20.19 12.24
C LYS A 35 5.75 19.89 10.83
N GLU A 36 6.02 18.70 10.29
CA GLU A 36 5.65 18.30 8.93
C GLU A 36 4.21 17.77 8.84
N LYS A 37 3.25 18.61 9.29
CA LYS A 37 1.85 18.20 9.47
C LYS A 37 1.22 17.57 8.23
N SER A 38 1.41 18.18 7.05
CA SER A 38 0.86 17.67 5.79
C SER A 38 1.42 16.28 5.43
N PHE A 39 2.73 16.05 5.59
CA PHE A 39 3.34 14.74 5.33
C PHE A 39 2.91 13.69 6.36
N ILE A 40 2.72 14.09 7.63
CA ILE A 40 2.20 13.21 8.69
C ILE A 40 0.77 12.76 8.36
N GLU A 41 -0.09 13.69 7.94
CA GLU A 41 -1.47 13.38 7.53
C GLU A 41 -1.48 12.41 6.34
N GLU A 42 -0.66 12.67 5.34
CA GLU A 42 -0.57 11.84 4.13
C GLU A 42 -0.01 10.44 4.42
N ALA A 43 1.06 10.33 5.22
CA ALA A 43 1.62 9.05 5.65
C ALA A 43 0.62 8.23 6.48
N ASN A 44 -0.17 8.89 7.36
CA ASN A 44 -1.25 8.22 8.08
C ASN A 44 -2.37 7.74 7.14
N ARG A 45 -2.70 8.50 6.10
CA ARG A 45 -3.67 8.11 5.08
C ARG A 45 -3.21 6.83 4.37
N PHE A 46 -1.95 6.77 3.91
CA PHE A 46 -1.41 5.57 3.27
C PHE A 46 -1.40 4.36 4.22
N LYS A 47 -0.96 4.54 5.46
CA LYS A 47 -1.00 3.48 6.49
C LYS A 47 -2.40 2.87 6.58
N ASN A 48 -3.42 3.71 6.73
CA ASN A 48 -4.81 3.26 6.86
C ASN A 48 -5.32 2.60 5.57
N LEU A 49 -4.96 3.12 4.39
CA LEU A 49 -5.34 2.53 3.10
C LEU A 49 -4.76 1.12 2.92
N PHE A 50 -3.47 0.95 3.18
CA PHE A 50 -2.81 -0.36 3.07
C PHE A 50 -3.32 -1.35 4.11
N ASP A 51 -3.61 -0.91 5.34
CA ASP A 51 -4.21 -1.76 6.37
C ASP A 51 -5.60 -2.27 5.96
N ASN A 52 -6.43 -1.38 5.41
CA ASN A 52 -7.75 -1.74 4.93
C ASN A 52 -7.70 -2.68 3.73
N LEU A 53 -6.80 -2.43 2.77
CA LEU A 53 -6.58 -3.30 1.62
C LEU A 53 -6.07 -4.67 2.05
N LEU A 54 -5.09 -4.73 2.96
CA LEU A 54 -4.55 -5.98 3.50
C LEU A 54 -5.65 -6.77 4.22
N LYS A 55 -6.43 -6.10 5.07
CA LYS A 55 -7.56 -6.73 5.76
C LYS A 55 -8.57 -7.31 4.76
N LYS A 56 -8.94 -6.56 3.71
CA LYS A 56 -9.85 -7.04 2.66
C LYS A 56 -9.27 -8.21 1.88
N SER A 57 -7.98 -8.19 1.56
CA SER A 57 -7.31 -9.28 0.83
C SER A 57 -7.27 -10.61 1.60
N LYS A 58 -7.44 -10.60 2.93
CA LYS A 58 -7.50 -11.80 3.78
C LYS A 58 -8.91 -12.40 3.89
N GLN A 59 -9.92 -11.77 3.27
CA GLN A 59 -11.30 -12.28 3.24
C GLN A 59 -11.51 -13.23 2.06
N SER A 60 -12.61 -13.98 2.09
CA SER A 60 -13.06 -14.73 0.91
C SER A 60 -13.62 -13.73 -0.11
N LEU A 61 -12.97 -13.62 -1.26
CA LEU A 61 -13.34 -12.67 -2.32
C LEU A 61 -13.87 -13.41 -3.56
N SER A 62 -14.92 -12.87 -4.17
CA SER A 62 -15.31 -13.21 -5.54
C SER A 62 -14.24 -12.75 -6.55
N GLU A 63 -14.34 -13.20 -7.81
CA GLU A 63 -13.43 -12.74 -8.86
C GLU A 63 -13.56 -11.23 -9.13
N GLU A 64 -14.79 -10.71 -9.11
CA GLU A 64 -15.07 -9.28 -9.29
C GLU A 64 -14.51 -8.44 -8.13
N GLU A 65 -14.65 -8.92 -6.90
CA GLU A 65 -14.10 -8.26 -5.72
C GLU A 65 -12.57 -8.27 -5.70
N LEU A 66 -11.96 -9.37 -6.16
CA LEU A 66 -10.51 -9.48 -6.30
C LEU A 66 -10.00 -8.53 -7.38
N PHE A 67 -10.69 -8.43 -8.53
CA PHE A 67 -10.35 -7.49 -9.58
C PHE A 67 -10.45 -6.03 -9.08
N ALA A 68 -11.51 -5.70 -8.35
CA ALA A 68 -11.68 -4.38 -7.74
C ALA A 68 -10.58 -4.08 -6.70
N LEU A 69 -10.23 -5.06 -5.86
CA LEU A 69 -9.14 -4.96 -4.90
C LEU A 69 -7.79 -4.73 -5.61
N ASN A 70 -7.50 -5.46 -6.69
CA ASN A 70 -6.27 -5.33 -7.44
C ASN A 70 -6.13 -3.92 -8.05
N ASN A 71 -7.18 -3.41 -8.70
CA ASN A 71 -7.18 -2.04 -9.25
C ASN A 71 -6.98 -0.99 -8.16
N HIS A 72 -7.64 -1.15 -7.02
CA HIS A 72 -7.48 -0.21 -5.90
C HIS A 72 -6.07 -0.27 -5.31
N ALA A 73 -5.52 -1.46 -5.08
CA ALA A 73 -4.17 -1.66 -4.59
C ALA A 73 -3.12 -1.05 -5.53
N TYR A 74 -3.26 -1.26 -6.84
CA TYR A 74 -2.38 -0.65 -7.85
C TYR A 74 -2.41 0.89 -7.77
N ASN A 75 -3.61 1.49 -7.75
CA ASN A 75 -3.74 2.94 -7.67
C ASN A 75 -3.12 3.53 -6.39
N VAL A 76 -3.30 2.87 -5.24
CA VAL A 76 -2.68 3.32 -3.97
C VAL A 76 -1.16 3.11 -4.01
N ALA A 77 -0.67 2.02 -4.60
CA ALA A 77 0.76 1.76 -4.78
C ALA A 77 1.45 2.84 -5.64
N MET A 78 0.79 3.30 -6.70
CA MET A 78 1.29 4.41 -7.53
C MET A 78 1.33 5.73 -6.76
N LYS A 79 0.30 6.02 -5.96
CA LYS A 79 0.26 7.23 -5.13
C LYS A 79 1.34 7.24 -4.05
N ILE A 80 1.60 6.12 -3.37
CA ILE A 80 2.69 6.08 -2.38
C ILE A 80 4.07 6.16 -3.06
N ARG A 81 4.20 5.66 -4.30
CA ARG A 81 5.43 5.87 -5.10
C ARG A 81 5.67 7.36 -5.35
N GLU A 82 4.65 8.10 -5.77
CA GLU A 82 4.74 9.56 -5.97
C GLU A 82 5.09 10.28 -4.65
N PHE A 83 4.42 9.93 -3.56
CA PHE A 83 4.71 10.48 -2.23
C PHE A 83 6.15 10.24 -1.78
N LYS A 84 6.68 9.03 -2.01
CA LYS A 84 8.09 8.72 -1.70
C LYS A 84 9.06 9.54 -2.54
N LEU A 85 8.76 9.76 -3.83
CA LEU A 85 9.59 10.58 -4.71
C LEU A 85 9.59 12.05 -4.28
N ASP A 86 8.43 12.58 -3.87
CA ASP A 86 8.32 13.95 -3.33
C ASP A 86 9.16 14.14 -2.05
N ILE A 87 9.15 13.15 -1.14
CA ILE A 87 10.02 13.16 0.04
C ILE A 87 11.50 13.18 -0.35
N ILE A 88 11.90 12.33 -1.31
CA ILE A 88 13.29 12.23 -1.75
C ILE A 88 13.74 13.54 -2.40
N ASP A 89 12.93 14.12 -3.28
CA ASP A 89 13.22 15.38 -3.97
C ASP A 89 13.53 16.49 -2.96
N ARG A 90 12.69 16.63 -1.93
CA ARG A 90 12.89 17.61 -0.84
C ARG A 90 14.13 17.37 0.02
N GLN A 91 14.68 16.16 0.02
CA GLN A 91 15.89 15.83 0.78
C GLN A 91 17.18 16.07 0.00
N ILE A 92 17.09 16.16 -1.33
CA ILE A 92 18.24 16.36 -2.22
C ILE A 92 18.34 17.79 -2.77
N THR A 93 17.37 18.66 -2.47
CA THR A 93 17.34 20.10 -2.78
C THR A 93 17.45 20.95 -1.53
#